data_AF-A0A834CQV3-F1
#
_entry.id   AF-A0A834CQV3-F1
#
_cell.length_a   1.000
_cell.length_b   1.000
_cell.length_c   1.000
_cell.angle_alpha   90.00
_cell.angle_beta   90.00
_cell.angle_gamma   90.00
#
_symmetry.space_group_name_H-M   'P 1'
#
loop_
_entity.id
_entity.type
_entity.pdbx_description
1 polymer ?
#
loop_
_entity_poly.entity_id
_entity_poly.type
_entity_poly.pdbx_seq_one_letter_code
_entity_poly.pdbx_strand_id
1 'polypeptide(L)'
;MENRMKFVCGQFLEGMQLNYSSQAAEKGVYIIGSCGFDSIPADMGVLFTRDQFKGTLTSVESFLTVSSGPDGGCIHDGTWQSAIYGFADSQNLRNLRRKFNHKPLLPVGPKLKPRGALFYSNEIQQYAIPFMGSDPSVVKRSQRFLVEEHKATPVQYGAYAGVGGLGNTIKLMFAGMMFLLLVKFSFGRNLLIKYPEFFSFGAFTKAGPTRKQMEGSSFQMAFHGVGYTEEQDPSQDKPTTKIRTLVQGPEAGYVATPIAMVQSALTILNEPAALPKKGGVYSPGAAFSKTTLVNRLNKHGIQFSVI
;
A
#
# COMPACT_ATOMS: atom_id res chain seq x y z
N MET A 1 -22.63 19.85 18.67
CA MET A 1 -22.29 19.39 17.31
C MET A 1 -21.12 18.44 17.42
N GLU A 2 -21.42 17.16 17.29
CA GLU A 2 -20.48 16.05 17.48
C GLU A 2 -19.30 16.20 16.51
N ASN A 3 -18.14 16.58 17.05
CA ASN A 3 -16.90 16.74 16.29
C ASN A 3 -16.38 15.33 15.97
N ARG A 4 -17.07 14.60 15.09
CA ARG A 4 -16.60 13.29 14.62
C ARG A 4 -15.27 13.52 13.94
N MET A 5 -14.20 13.04 14.57
CA MET A 5 -12.85 13.09 14.05
C MET A 5 -12.86 12.42 12.66
N LYS A 6 -12.76 13.23 11.61
CA LYS A 6 -12.73 12.75 10.22
C LYS A 6 -11.32 12.26 9.97
N PHE A 7 -11.10 10.96 10.15
CA PHE A 7 -9.77 10.38 10.00
C PHE A 7 -9.38 10.29 8.52
N VAL A 8 -8.36 11.06 8.14
CA VAL A 8 -7.64 10.86 6.88
C VAL A 8 -6.50 9.88 7.15
N CYS A 9 -6.58 8.66 6.60
CA CYS A 9 -5.67 7.55 6.89
C CYS A 9 -4.18 7.96 6.88
N GLY A 10 -3.70 8.60 5.80
CA GLY A 10 -2.30 9.04 5.70
C GLY A 10 -1.89 10.07 6.76
N GLN A 11 -2.77 11.03 7.09
CA GLN A 11 -2.47 12.03 8.11
C GLN A 11 -2.46 11.44 9.51
N PHE A 12 -3.37 10.51 9.79
CA PHE A 12 -3.38 9.81 11.06
C PHE A 12 -2.08 9.01 11.23
N LEU A 13 -1.72 8.19 10.25
CA LEU A 13 -0.52 7.34 10.32
C LEU A 13 0.78 8.14 10.46
N GLU A 14 0.95 9.18 9.64
CA GLU A 14 2.14 10.02 9.69
C GLU A 14 2.11 10.97 10.89
N GLY A 15 0.93 11.43 11.33
CA GLY A 15 0.76 12.26 12.52
C GLY A 15 1.09 11.50 13.80
N MET A 16 0.67 10.23 13.88
CA MET A 16 1.04 9.34 14.98
C MET A 16 2.57 9.21 15.08
N GLN A 17 3.25 9.01 13.96
CA GLN A 17 4.70 8.93 13.94
C GLN A 17 5.36 10.23 14.39
N LEU A 18 4.95 11.36 13.83
CA LEU A 18 5.54 12.66 14.14
C LEU A 18 5.40 13.03 15.63
N ASN A 19 4.22 12.77 16.20
CA ASN A 19 3.89 13.25 17.55
C ASN A 19 4.29 12.27 18.67
N TYR A 20 4.30 10.96 18.39
CA TYR A 20 4.42 9.94 19.43
C TYR A 20 5.61 8.99 19.29
N SER A 21 6.38 9.02 18.19
CA SER A 21 7.47 8.04 18.03
C SER A 21 8.53 8.13 19.13
N SER A 22 8.92 9.33 19.58
CA SER A 22 9.92 9.48 20.65
C SER A 22 9.38 9.00 21.99
N GLN A 23 8.15 9.39 22.36
CA GLN A 23 7.51 8.96 23.61
C GLN A 23 7.29 7.45 23.66
N ALA A 24 6.91 6.85 22.52
CA ALA A 24 6.76 5.41 22.38
C ALA A 24 8.11 4.70 22.54
N ALA A 25 9.20 5.26 22.00
CA ALA A 25 10.55 4.73 22.18
C ALA A 25 11.03 4.78 23.64
N GLU A 26 10.82 5.91 24.31
CA GLU A 26 11.17 6.10 25.73
C GLU A 26 10.43 5.11 26.65
N LYS A 27 9.15 4.83 26.34
CA LYS A 27 8.30 3.93 27.14
C LYS A 27 8.37 2.46 26.69
N GLY A 28 9.15 2.14 25.65
CA GLY A 28 9.20 0.78 25.09
C GLY A 28 7.87 0.31 24.46
N VAL A 29 7.01 1.23 24.03
CA VAL A 29 5.70 0.94 23.41
C VAL A 29 5.86 0.85 21.90
N TYR A 30 5.27 -0.17 21.28
CA TYR A 30 5.25 -0.33 19.82
C TYR A 30 3.88 0.08 19.27
N ILE A 31 3.89 1.01 18.32
CA ILE A 31 2.70 1.43 17.57
C ILE A 31 2.97 1.10 16.11
N ILE A 32 2.34 0.04 15.59
CA ILE A 32 2.55 -0.40 14.21
C ILE A 32 1.28 -0.08 13.41
N GLY A 33 1.39 0.90 12.51
CA GLY A 33 0.29 1.30 11.63
C GLY A 33 0.16 0.40 10.41
N SER A 34 -0.94 0.56 9.68
CA SER A 34 -1.14 -0.07 8.35
C SER A 34 -1.03 -1.61 8.34
N CYS A 35 -1.44 -2.29 9.41
CA CYS A 35 -1.43 -3.76 9.52
C CYS A 35 -2.61 -4.46 8.82
N GLY A 36 -3.20 -3.84 7.80
CA GLY A 36 -4.30 -4.40 7.01
C GLY A 36 -3.90 -4.66 5.57
N PHE A 37 -4.88 -4.95 4.71
CA PHE A 37 -4.62 -5.14 3.27
C PHE A 37 -4.04 -3.89 2.60
N ASP A 38 -4.48 -2.69 2.98
CA ASP A 38 -3.97 -1.41 2.43
C ASP A 38 -2.58 -1.05 3.00
N SER A 39 -1.65 -2.02 3.02
CA SER A 39 -0.18 -1.85 3.04
C SER A 39 0.59 -3.15 3.27
N ILE A 40 0.05 -4.15 3.99
CA ILE A 40 0.83 -5.38 4.32
C ILE A 40 1.30 -6.12 3.06
N PRO A 41 0.44 -6.44 2.08
CA PRO A 41 0.87 -7.08 0.83
C PRO A 41 1.93 -6.28 0.09
N ALA A 42 1.76 -4.95 -0.04
CA ALA A 42 2.70 -4.08 -0.73
C ALA A 42 4.05 -3.98 -0.01
N ASP A 43 4.02 -3.64 1.27
CA ASP A 43 5.22 -3.38 2.07
C ASP A 43 6.02 -4.65 2.31
N MET A 44 5.37 -5.73 2.75
CA MET A 44 6.02 -7.02 2.91
C MET A 44 6.37 -7.66 1.56
N GLY A 45 5.63 -7.37 0.48
CA GLY A 45 5.91 -7.87 -0.86
C GLY A 45 7.19 -7.28 -1.45
N VAL A 46 7.47 -6.00 -1.19
CA VAL A 46 8.76 -5.39 -1.55
C VAL A 46 9.92 -6.05 -0.79
N LEU A 47 9.74 -6.32 0.52
CA LEU A 47 10.76 -7.02 1.31
C LEU A 47 10.99 -8.45 0.84
N PHE A 48 9.90 -9.20 0.62
CA PHE A 48 9.98 -10.55 0.08
C PHE A 48 10.69 -10.56 -1.27
N THR A 49 10.37 -9.62 -2.18
CA THR A 49 11.03 -9.51 -3.49
C THR A 49 12.52 -9.23 -3.34
N ARG A 50 12.91 -8.33 -2.42
CA ARG A 50 14.32 -8.05 -2.11
C ARG A 50 15.02 -9.29 -1.60
N ASP A 51 14.40 -10.02 -0.68
CA ASP A 51 15.03 -11.18 -0.01
C ASP A 51 15.18 -12.38 -0.94
N GLN A 52 14.34 -12.48 -1.99
CA GLN A 52 14.46 -13.49 -3.04
C GLN A 52 15.40 -13.09 -4.19
N PHE A 53 15.82 -11.83 -4.26
CA PHE A 53 16.65 -11.33 -5.34
C PHE A 53 18.13 -11.69 -5.12
N LYS A 54 18.76 -12.32 -6.11
CA LYS A 54 20.19 -12.63 -6.09
C LYS A 54 20.99 -11.41 -6.53
N GLY A 55 21.53 -10.69 -5.55
CA GLY A 55 22.29 -9.45 -5.75
C GLY A 55 21.59 -8.24 -5.13
N THR A 56 21.69 -7.08 -5.76
CA THR A 56 21.13 -5.82 -5.24
C THR A 56 19.87 -5.42 -5.99
N LEU A 57 18.71 -5.58 -5.35
CA LEU A 57 17.44 -5.07 -5.87
C LEU A 57 17.39 -3.54 -5.71
N THR A 58 17.11 -2.80 -6.79
CA THR A 58 17.14 -1.33 -6.77
C THR A 58 15.80 -0.67 -7.06
N SER A 59 14.91 -1.35 -7.77
CA SER A 59 13.57 -0.87 -8.02
C SER A 59 12.55 -1.99 -8.12
N VAL A 60 11.32 -1.70 -7.71
CA VAL A 60 10.17 -2.58 -7.79
C VAL A 60 8.96 -1.79 -8.26
N GLU A 61 8.31 -2.28 -9.30
CA GLU A 61 6.95 -1.87 -9.66
C GLU A 61 5.96 -2.95 -9.22
N SER A 62 4.88 -2.56 -8.55
CA SER A 62 3.80 -3.46 -8.16
C SER A 62 2.51 -3.16 -8.91
N PHE A 63 1.77 -4.21 -9.24
CA PHE A 63 0.51 -4.14 -9.97
C PHE A 63 -0.56 -4.91 -9.21
N LEU A 64 -1.51 -4.19 -8.62
CA LEU A 64 -2.66 -4.76 -7.94
C LEU A 64 -3.77 -5.07 -8.95
N THR A 65 -4.27 -6.29 -8.96
CA THR A 65 -5.49 -6.71 -9.65
C THR A 65 -6.46 -7.32 -8.64
N VAL A 66 -7.75 -7.09 -8.87
CA VAL A 66 -8.84 -7.66 -8.07
C VAL A 66 -9.72 -8.47 -9.00
N SER A 67 -9.96 -9.72 -8.62
CA SER A 67 -10.90 -10.60 -9.28
C SER A 67 -12.20 -10.62 -8.48
N SER A 68 -13.32 -10.59 -9.18
CA SER A 68 -14.65 -10.69 -8.59
C SER A 68 -15.41 -11.86 -9.21
N GLY A 69 -16.23 -12.52 -8.39
CA GLY A 69 -17.05 -13.63 -8.83
C GLY A 69 -18.24 -13.20 -9.70
N PRO A 70 -19.13 -14.14 -10.05
CA PRO A 70 -20.32 -13.88 -10.86
C PRO A 70 -21.26 -12.82 -10.26
N ASP A 71 -21.30 -12.72 -8.93
CA ASP A 71 -22.09 -11.73 -8.19
C ASP A 71 -21.46 -10.31 -8.19
N GLY A 72 -20.35 -10.13 -8.91
CA GLY A 72 -19.59 -8.88 -8.94
C GLY A 72 -18.78 -8.62 -7.66
N GLY A 73 -18.24 -7.41 -7.56
CA GLY A 73 -17.48 -6.95 -6.40
C GLY A 73 -18.05 -5.65 -5.87
N CYS A 74 -17.89 -5.41 -4.57
CA CYS A 74 -18.35 -4.19 -3.93
C CYS A 74 -17.40 -3.81 -2.79
N ILE A 75 -17.20 -2.50 -2.60
CA ILE A 75 -16.42 -1.95 -1.49
C ILE A 75 -17.36 -1.13 -0.61
N HIS A 76 -17.12 -1.16 0.69
CA HIS A 76 -17.89 -0.33 1.63
C HIS A 76 -17.56 1.16 1.48
N ASP A 77 -18.56 2.02 1.70
CA ASP A 77 -18.46 3.47 1.52
C ASP A 77 -17.44 4.13 2.46
N GLY A 78 -17.02 3.47 3.53
CA GLY A 78 -15.91 3.91 4.38
C GLY A 78 -14.62 4.19 3.60
N THR A 79 -14.30 3.36 2.59
CA THR A 79 -13.15 3.60 1.69
C THR A 79 -13.40 4.83 0.81
N TRP A 80 -14.62 4.99 0.31
CA TRP A 80 -15.04 6.15 -0.49
C TRP A 80 -14.94 7.45 0.32
N GLN A 81 -15.44 7.48 1.55
CA GLN A 81 -15.33 8.61 2.46
C GLN A 81 -13.86 8.93 2.78
N SER A 82 -13.03 7.91 2.98
CA SER A 82 -11.59 8.07 3.20
C SER A 82 -10.90 8.73 2.01
N ALA A 83 -11.27 8.36 0.77
CA ALA A 83 -10.79 9.03 -0.43
C ALA A 83 -11.25 10.49 -0.46
N ILE A 84 -12.54 10.77 -0.26
CA ILE A 84 -13.08 12.15 -0.25
C ILE A 84 -12.30 13.04 0.72
N TYR A 85 -12.11 12.60 1.95
CA TYR A 85 -11.39 13.39 2.95
C TYR A 85 -9.88 13.44 2.68
N GLY A 86 -9.28 12.35 2.20
CA GLY A 86 -7.86 12.33 1.83
C GLY A 86 -7.50 13.31 0.73
N PHE A 87 -8.33 13.41 -0.32
CA PHE A 87 -8.14 14.39 -1.38
C PHE A 87 -8.38 15.82 -0.90
N ALA A 88 -9.47 16.04 -0.16
CA ALA A 88 -9.80 17.35 0.38
C ALA A 88 -8.73 17.89 1.34
N ASP A 89 -7.96 17.01 1.98
CA ASP A 89 -6.98 17.35 3.02
C ASP A 89 -5.52 17.09 2.61
N SER A 90 -5.27 16.95 1.31
CA SER A 90 -3.96 16.66 0.74
C SER A 90 -2.89 17.72 1.07
N GLN A 91 -3.29 18.99 1.21
CA GLN A 91 -2.38 20.09 1.56
C GLN A 91 -1.87 19.97 3.01
N ASN A 92 -2.74 19.58 3.95
CA ASN A 92 -2.34 19.37 5.34
C ASN A 92 -1.41 18.17 5.49
N LEU A 93 -1.65 17.09 4.73
CA LEU A 93 -0.72 15.97 4.66
C LEU A 93 0.66 16.39 4.10
N ARG A 94 0.69 17.25 3.08
CA ARG A 94 1.94 17.80 2.53
C ARG A 94 2.68 18.65 3.57
N ASN A 95 1.95 19.47 4.33
CA ASN A 95 2.53 20.29 5.40
C ASN A 95 3.07 19.41 6.54
N LEU A 96 2.34 18.36 6.93
CA LEU A 96 2.79 17.38 7.91
C LEU A 96 4.10 16.70 7.48
N ARG A 97 4.18 16.24 6.23
CA ARG A 97 5.39 15.62 5.65
C ARG A 97 6.62 16.52 5.67
N ARG A 98 6.44 17.84 5.56
CA ARG A 98 7.56 18.80 5.66
C ARG A 98 8.13 18.88 7.07
N LYS A 99 7.31 18.69 8.12
CA LYS A 99 7.75 18.75 9.53
C LYS A 99 8.75 17.66 9.89
N PHE A 100 8.71 16.52 9.21
CA PHE A 100 9.67 15.44 9.37
C PHE A 100 11.11 15.82 8.95
N ASN A 101 11.27 16.85 8.13
CA ASN A 101 12.56 17.36 7.65
C ASN A 101 13.51 16.26 7.13
N HIS A 102 12.95 15.25 6.44
CA HIS A 102 13.70 14.10 5.98
C HIS A 102 14.62 14.46 4.80
N LYS A 103 15.90 14.10 4.90
CA LYS A 103 16.82 14.13 3.76
C LYS A 103 16.34 13.14 2.69
N PRO A 104 16.42 13.44 1.37
CA PRO A 104 16.04 12.49 0.32
C PRO A 104 16.74 11.14 0.49
N LEU A 105 16.01 10.03 0.25
CA LEU A 105 16.66 8.72 0.10
C LEU A 105 17.37 8.70 -1.24
N LEU A 106 18.68 8.50 -1.21
CA LEU A 106 19.48 8.40 -2.43
C LEU A 106 19.22 7.04 -3.08
N PRO A 107 18.74 6.99 -4.33
CA PRO A 107 18.53 5.73 -5.02
C PRO A 107 19.88 5.11 -5.40
N VAL A 108 19.90 3.78 -5.54
CA VAL A 108 20.99 3.05 -6.18
C VAL A 108 20.61 2.79 -7.63
N GLY A 109 21.51 3.10 -8.57
CA GLY A 109 21.26 3.00 -10.00
C GLY A 109 20.29 4.08 -10.54
N PRO A 110 19.70 3.87 -11.73
CA PRO A 110 18.84 4.86 -12.38
C PRO A 110 17.55 5.11 -11.58
N LYS A 111 17.08 6.36 -11.63
CA LYS A 111 15.80 6.74 -11.01
C LYS A 111 14.65 5.97 -11.67
N LEU A 112 13.78 5.37 -10.86
CA LEU A 112 12.54 4.76 -11.33
C LEU A 112 11.66 5.84 -11.97
N LYS A 113 11.36 5.67 -13.26
CA LYS A 113 10.49 6.60 -14.00
C LYS A 113 9.04 6.23 -13.69
N PRO A 114 8.21 7.17 -13.20
CA PRO A 114 6.80 6.91 -13.01
C PRO A 114 6.13 6.64 -14.37
N ARG A 115 5.22 5.67 -14.42
CA ARG A 115 4.37 5.45 -15.59
C ARG A 115 3.31 6.55 -15.71
N GLY A 116 2.65 6.62 -16.87
CA GLY A 116 1.62 7.61 -17.16
C GLY A 116 0.39 7.50 -16.24
N ALA A 117 -0.48 8.51 -16.27
CA ALA A 117 -1.72 8.53 -15.47
C ALA A 117 -2.70 7.39 -15.84
N LEU A 118 -2.60 6.90 -17.08
CA LEU A 118 -3.30 5.74 -17.60
C LEU A 118 -2.40 5.10 -18.66
N PHE A 119 -2.18 3.80 -18.59
CA PHE A 119 -1.38 3.06 -19.57
C PHE A 119 -1.85 1.60 -19.64
N TYR A 120 -1.60 0.93 -20.77
CA TYR A 120 -1.79 -0.52 -20.85
C TYR A 120 -0.56 -1.22 -20.28
N SER A 121 -0.77 -2.11 -19.31
CA SER A 121 0.29 -2.91 -18.69
C SER A 121 0.32 -4.29 -19.33
N ASN A 122 1.44 -4.59 -19.99
CA ASN A 122 1.70 -5.95 -20.51
C ASN A 122 1.92 -6.97 -19.38
N GLU A 123 2.28 -6.49 -18.20
CA GLU A 123 2.55 -7.32 -17.02
C GLU A 123 1.29 -7.99 -16.47
N ILE A 124 0.15 -7.28 -16.50
CA ILE A 124 -1.15 -7.76 -16.00
C ILE A 124 -2.24 -7.85 -17.08
N GLN A 125 -1.92 -7.53 -18.34
CA GLN A 125 -2.85 -7.53 -19.48
C GLN A 125 -4.12 -6.70 -19.22
N GLN A 126 -3.95 -5.53 -18.60
CA GLN A 126 -5.02 -4.60 -18.29
C GLN A 126 -4.54 -3.16 -18.45
N TYR A 127 -5.48 -2.23 -18.61
CA TYR A 127 -5.18 -0.84 -18.32
C TYR A 127 -4.88 -0.68 -16.83
N ALA A 128 -3.92 0.18 -16.51
CA ALA A 128 -3.51 0.46 -15.15
C ALA A 128 -3.37 1.95 -14.91
N ILE A 129 -3.55 2.34 -13.66
CA ILE A 129 -3.37 3.71 -13.16
C ILE A 129 -2.40 3.69 -11.98
N PRO A 130 -1.75 4.81 -11.63
CA PRO A 130 -1.04 4.95 -10.36
C PRO A 130 -1.95 4.61 -9.18
N PHE A 131 -1.47 3.76 -8.27
CA PHE A 131 -2.23 3.44 -7.07
C PHE A 131 -2.26 4.66 -6.14
N MET A 132 -3.48 5.11 -5.80
CA MET A 132 -3.70 6.34 -5.03
C MET A 132 -3.88 6.10 -3.53
N GLY A 133 -3.69 4.87 -3.07
CA GLY A 133 -3.78 4.48 -1.65
C GLY A 133 -2.50 4.77 -0.86
N SER A 134 -2.38 4.12 0.30
CA SER A 134 -1.31 4.44 1.26
C SER A 134 0.02 3.74 0.98
N ASP A 135 0.03 2.65 0.20
CA ASP A 135 1.19 1.79 -0.08
C ASP A 135 2.48 2.55 -0.40
N PRO A 136 2.52 3.53 -1.35
CA PRO A 136 3.76 4.20 -1.68
C PRO A 136 4.34 5.01 -0.51
N SER A 137 3.48 5.57 0.36
CA SER A 137 3.94 6.29 1.55
C SER A 137 4.50 5.31 2.58
N VAL A 138 3.80 4.20 2.81
CA VAL A 138 4.16 3.20 3.82
C VAL A 138 5.45 2.48 3.43
N VAL A 139 5.56 2.00 2.19
CA VAL A 139 6.79 1.38 1.67
C VAL A 139 7.97 2.35 1.76
N LYS A 140 7.77 3.62 1.41
CA LYS A 140 8.84 4.64 1.52
C LYS A 140 9.31 4.83 2.97
N ARG A 141 8.40 4.78 3.95
CA ARG A 141 8.75 4.85 5.38
C ARG A 141 9.51 3.60 5.83
N SER A 142 9.10 2.42 5.38
CA SER A 142 9.81 1.17 5.64
C SER A 142 11.22 1.18 5.05
N GLN A 143 11.37 1.55 3.78
CA GLN A 143 12.69 1.67 3.13
C GLN A 143 13.60 2.67 3.86
N ARG A 144 13.05 3.81 4.32
CA ARG A 144 13.82 4.77 5.12
C ARG A 144 14.34 4.15 6.41
N PHE A 145 13.48 3.51 7.18
CA PHE A 145 13.87 2.86 8.42
C PHE A 145 14.97 1.82 8.18
N LEU A 146 14.85 1.01 7.14
CA LEU A 146 15.84 -0.02 6.79
C LEU A 146 17.21 0.58 6.40
N VAL A 147 17.22 1.71 5.69
CA VAL A 147 18.47 2.43 5.37
C VAL A 147 19.10 3.02 6.64
N GLU A 148 18.31 3.68 7.48
CA GLU A 148 18.80 4.41 8.65
C GLU A 148 19.30 3.45 9.75
N GLU A 149 18.49 2.42 10.07
CA GLU A 149 18.71 1.49 11.18
C GLU A 149 19.43 0.19 10.79
N HIS A 150 19.30 -0.26 9.54
CA HIS A 150 19.89 -1.53 9.09
C HIS A 150 20.94 -1.37 7.99
N LYS A 151 21.23 -0.12 7.57
CA LYS A 151 22.17 0.17 6.48
C LYS A 151 21.85 -0.60 5.20
N ALA A 152 20.57 -0.91 4.99
CA ALA A 152 20.11 -1.64 3.83
C ALA A 152 20.14 -0.74 2.58
N THR A 153 20.28 -1.37 1.41
CA THR A 153 20.12 -0.69 0.12
C THR A 153 18.65 -0.31 -0.08
N PRO A 154 18.33 0.96 -0.39
CA PRO A 154 16.95 1.38 -0.61
C PRO A 154 16.40 0.82 -1.93
N VAL A 155 15.19 0.27 -1.88
CA VAL A 155 14.43 -0.13 -3.07
C VAL A 155 13.50 1.00 -3.48
N GLN A 156 13.62 1.48 -4.72
CA GLN A 156 12.67 2.42 -5.31
C GLN A 156 11.36 1.70 -5.60
N TYR A 157 10.22 2.35 -5.31
CA TYR A 157 8.92 1.68 -5.41
C TYR A 157 7.92 2.47 -6.25
N GLY A 158 7.31 1.79 -7.23
CA GLY A 158 6.16 2.25 -8.00
C GLY A 158 4.96 1.34 -7.75
N ALA A 159 3.78 1.91 -7.54
CA ALA A 159 2.56 1.16 -7.29
C ALA A 159 1.48 1.52 -8.30
N TYR A 160 0.85 0.50 -8.86
CA TYR A 160 -0.18 0.64 -9.88
C TYR A 160 -1.34 -0.32 -9.59
N ALA A 161 -2.53 0.05 -10.05
CA ALA A 161 -3.72 -0.79 -9.97
C ALA A 161 -4.28 -1.02 -11.37
N GLY A 162 -4.57 -2.29 -11.67
CA GLY A 162 -5.31 -2.70 -12.86
C GLY A 162 -6.77 -2.28 -12.76
N VAL A 163 -7.28 -1.69 -13.84
CA VAL A 163 -8.67 -1.24 -13.96
C VAL A 163 -9.45 -2.04 -14.98
N GLY A 164 -8.85 -3.09 -15.54
CA GLY A 164 -9.45 -3.95 -16.55
C GLY A 164 -9.36 -3.39 -17.98
N GLY A 165 -10.37 -3.66 -18.79
CA GLY A 165 -10.44 -3.26 -20.20
C GLY A 165 -10.93 -1.83 -20.42
N LEU A 166 -10.98 -1.42 -21.68
CA LEU A 166 -11.30 -0.05 -22.11
C LEU A 166 -12.64 0.47 -21.55
N GLY A 167 -13.66 -0.38 -21.45
CA GLY A 167 -14.97 0.00 -20.90
C GLY A 167 -14.92 0.42 -19.43
N ASN A 168 -14.16 -0.31 -18.60
CA ASN A 168 -13.98 0.05 -17.19
C ASN A 168 -13.14 1.31 -17.06
N THR A 169 -12.13 1.48 -17.92
CA THR A 169 -11.32 2.70 -17.99
C THR A 169 -12.18 3.94 -18.25
N ILE A 170 -13.10 3.88 -19.22
CA ILE A 170 -14.01 5.01 -19.52
C ILE A 170 -14.90 5.34 -18.33
N LYS A 171 -15.50 4.32 -17.69
CA LYS A 171 -16.32 4.50 -16.47
C LYS A 171 -15.52 5.17 -15.35
N LEU A 172 -14.29 4.70 -15.12
CA LEU A 172 -13.41 5.24 -14.10
C LEU A 172 -13.01 6.69 -14.38
N MET A 173 -12.71 7.04 -15.64
CA MET A 173 -12.38 8.41 -16.02
C MET A 173 -13.54 9.36 -15.76
N PHE A 174 -14.77 8.97 -16.12
CA PHE A 174 -15.96 9.78 -15.87
C PHE A 174 -16.24 9.93 -14.37
N ALA A 175 -16.21 8.82 -13.62
CA ALA A 175 -16.36 8.83 -12.16
C ALA A 175 -15.29 9.71 -11.48
N GLY A 176 -14.03 9.56 -11.89
CA GLY A 176 -12.90 10.33 -11.38
C GLY A 176 -13.00 11.81 -11.67
N MET A 177 -13.42 12.20 -12.88
CA MET A 177 -13.65 13.60 -13.23
C MET A 177 -14.75 14.22 -12.36
N MET A 178 -15.89 13.53 -12.22
CA MET A 178 -17.00 13.97 -11.37
C MET A 178 -16.58 14.07 -9.90
N PHE A 179 -15.81 13.09 -9.41
CA PHE A 179 -15.25 13.10 -8.06
C PHE A 179 -14.34 14.32 -7.82
N LEU A 180 -13.37 14.58 -8.73
CA LEU A 180 -12.43 15.68 -8.59
C LEU A 180 -13.08 17.07 -8.66
N LEU A 181 -14.20 17.20 -9.39
CA LEU A 181 -15.00 18.43 -9.42
C LEU A 181 -15.74 18.64 -8.09
N LEU A 182 -16.39 17.60 -7.57
CA LEU A 182 -17.24 17.70 -6.38
C LEU A 182 -16.46 17.73 -5.07
N VAL A 183 -15.31 17.07 -4.98
CA VAL A 183 -14.52 16.97 -3.73
C VAL A 183 -13.99 18.33 -3.23
N LYS A 184 -13.88 19.33 -4.12
CA LYS A 184 -13.35 20.66 -3.81
C LYS A 184 -14.28 21.50 -2.92
N PHE A 185 -15.58 21.24 -2.94
CA PHE A 185 -16.57 22.06 -2.24
C PHE A 185 -17.28 21.25 -1.15
N SER A 186 -17.69 21.90 -0.06
CA SER A 186 -18.40 21.24 1.06
C SER A 186 -19.70 20.56 0.59
N PHE A 187 -20.48 21.25 -0.26
CA PHE A 187 -21.70 20.70 -0.85
C PHE A 187 -21.43 19.45 -1.71
N GLY A 188 -20.42 19.52 -2.59
CA GLY A 188 -20.07 18.38 -3.45
C GLY A 188 -19.58 17.17 -2.65
N ARG A 189 -18.77 17.38 -1.60
CA ARG A 189 -18.39 16.32 -0.66
C ARG A 189 -19.60 15.69 0.02
N ASN A 190 -20.56 16.48 0.49
CA ASN A 190 -21.79 15.95 1.08
C ASN A 190 -22.58 15.11 0.08
N LEU A 191 -22.62 15.50 -1.20
CA LEU A 191 -23.30 14.77 -2.25
C LEU A 191 -22.63 13.42 -2.53
N LEU A 192 -21.29 13.41 -2.66
CA LEU A 192 -20.48 12.20 -2.83
C LEU A 192 -20.68 11.21 -1.66
N ILE A 193 -20.76 11.71 -0.42
CA ILE A 193 -20.97 10.89 0.79
C ILE A 193 -22.41 10.37 0.84
N LYS A 194 -23.41 11.18 0.45
CA LYS A 194 -24.82 10.80 0.57
C LYS A 194 -25.20 9.71 -0.44
N TYR A 195 -24.63 9.76 -1.65
CA TYR A 195 -24.98 8.88 -2.78
C TYR A 195 -23.75 8.15 -3.37
N PRO A 196 -23.00 7.36 -2.57
CA PRO A 196 -21.76 6.74 -3.03
C PRO A 196 -21.98 5.82 -4.23
N GLU A 197 -23.08 5.07 -4.26
CA GLU A 197 -23.43 4.12 -5.34
C GLU A 197 -23.61 4.83 -6.68
N PHE A 198 -24.27 5.99 -6.69
CA PHE A 198 -24.48 6.78 -7.89
C PHE A 198 -23.16 7.35 -8.42
N PHE A 199 -22.36 7.98 -7.54
CA PHE A 199 -21.09 8.61 -7.94
C PHE A 199 -19.96 7.63 -8.26
N SER A 200 -20.11 6.37 -7.85
CA SER A 200 -19.13 5.31 -8.10
C SER A 200 -19.59 4.24 -9.09
N PHE A 201 -20.76 4.39 -9.70
CA PHE A 201 -21.35 3.38 -10.59
C PHE A 201 -21.49 2.00 -9.92
N GLY A 202 -21.88 1.99 -8.64
CA GLY A 202 -22.12 0.78 -7.85
C GLY A 202 -20.87 0.15 -7.23
N ALA A 203 -19.68 0.70 -7.46
CA ALA A 203 -18.44 0.16 -6.89
C ALA A 203 -18.38 0.32 -5.35
N PHE A 204 -18.94 1.42 -4.82
CA PHE A 204 -19.02 1.68 -3.39
C PHE A 204 -20.46 1.72 -2.89
N THR A 205 -20.79 0.92 -1.88
CA THR A 205 -22.13 0.89 -1.27
C THR A 205 -22.04 1.10 0.25
N LYS A 206 -23.15 1.51 0.87
CA LYS A 206 -23.23 1.62 2.34
C LYS A 206 -23.34 0.27 3.05
N ALA A 207 -23.83 -0.76 2.35
CA ALA A 207 -23.93 -2.10 2.90
C ALA A 207 -22.59 -2.86 2.86
N GLY A 208 -21.71 -2.48 1.92
CA GLY A 208 -20.52 -3.25 1.61
C GLY A 208 -20.84 -4.54 0.83
N PRO A 209 -19.83 -5.41 0.64
CA PRO A 209 -20.00 -6.66 -0.11
C PRO A 209 -20.83 -7.69 0.67
N THR A 210 -21.61 -8.48 -0.06
CA THR A 210 -22.29 -9.66 0.48
C THR A 210 -21.29 -10.81 0.72
N ARG A 211 -21.69 -11.83 1.50
CA ARG A 211 -20.85 -13.02 1.71
C ARG A 211 -20.47 -13.72 0.41
N LYS A 212 -21.41 -13.88 -0.53
CA LYS A 212 -21.14 -14.50 -1.84
C LYS A 212 -20.12 -13.69 -2.66
N GLN A 213 -20.25 -12.36 -2.66
CA GLN A 213 -19.28 -11.48 -3.32
C GLN A 213 -17.90 -11.62 -2.68
N MET A 214 -17.82 -11.66 -1.33
CA MET A 214 -16.54 -11.88 -0.63
C MET A 214 -15.93 -13.25 -0.93
N GLU A 215 -16.74 -14.32 -0.94
CA GLU A 215 -16.29 -15.69 -1.26
C GLU A 215 -15.80 -15.82 -2.71
N GLY A 216 -16.40 -15.08 -3.64
CA GLY A 216 -16.02 -15.06 -5.06
C GLY A 216 -14.89 -14.08 -5.41
N SER A 217 -14.41 -13.28 -4.45
CA SER A 217 -13.41 -12.24 -4.70
C SER A 217 -12.02 -12.63 -4.20
N SER A 218 -11.01 -12.15 -4.92
CA SER A 218 -9.60 -12.34 -4.57
C SER A 218 -8.76 -11.16 -5.06
N PHE A 219 -7.56 -11.01 -4.52
CA PHE A 219 -6.59 -10.06 -5.03
C PHE A 219 -5.31 -10.78 -5.49
N GLN A 220 -4.62 -10.14 -6.41
CA GLN A 220 -3.25 -10.45 -6.77
C GLN A 220 -2.44 -9.16 -6.86
N MET A 221 -1.22 -9.18 -6.36
CA MET A 221 -0.28 -8.08 -6.45
C MET A 221 1.03 -8.62 -7.02
N ALA A 222 1.29 -8.33 -8.29
CA ALA A 222 2.50 -8.76 -8.98
C ALA A 222 3.61 -7.73 -8.79
N PHE A 223 4.79 -8.16 -8.35
CA PHE A 223 5.95 -7.30 -8.16
C PHE A 223 6.99 -7.60 -9.21
N HIS A 224 7.44 -6.56 -9.90
CA HIS A 224 8.43 -6.60 -10.95
C HIS A 224 9.68 -5.87 -10.45
N GLY A 225 10.65 -6.66 -10.01
CA GLY A 225 11.92 -6.16 -9.47
C GLY A 225 12.99 -6.09 -10.54
N VAL A 226 13.80 -5.03 -10.48
CA VAL A 226 14.98 -4.82 -11.32
C VAL A 226 16.17 -4.43 -10.44
N GLY A 227 17.33 -5.00 -10.74
CA GLY A 227 18.53 -4.79 -9.94
C GLY A 227 19.81 -5.28 -10.63
N TYR A 228 20.85 -5.44 -9.82
CA TYR A 228 22.20 -5.81 -10.22
C TYR A 228 22.54 -7.21 -9.70
N THR A 229 23.27 -8.01 -10.47
CA THR A 229 23.94 -9.20 -9.92
C THR A 229 25.01 -8.79 -8.90
N GLU A 230 25.56 -9.76 -8.18
CA GLU A 230 26.65 -9.52 -7.21
C GLU A 230 27.94 -9.00 -7.87
N GLU A 231 28.09 -9.24 -9.17
CA GLU A 231 29.29 -8.91 -9.96
C GLU A 231 29.22 -7.52 -10.62
N GLN A 232 28.02 -6.94 -10.74
CA GLN A 232 27.81 -5.66 -11.42
C GLN A 232 28.03 -4.48 -10.47
N ASP A 233 28.66 -3.41 -10.96
CA ASP A 233 28.84 -2.16 -10.23
C ASP A 233 27.67 -1.21 -10.52
N PRO A 234 26.81 -0.87 -9.52
CA PRO A 234 25.72 0.06 -9.72
C PRO A 234 26.10 1.48 -10.17
N SER A 235 27.38 1.86 -10.09
CA SER A 235 27.90 3.15 -10.54
C SER A 235 28.27 3.17 -12.03
N GLN A 236 28.59 2.02 -12.62
CA GLN A 236 29.02 1.88 -14.03
C GLN A 236 27.97 1.16 -14.88
N ASP A 237 27.31 0.15 -14.31
CA ASP A 237 26.45 -0.76 -15.03
C ASP A 237 24.98 -0.34 -15.03
N LYS A 238 24.24 -0.93 -15.97
CA LYS A 238 22.77 -0.85 -15.99
C LYS A 238 22.17 -2.07 -15.29
N PRO A 239 21.09 -1.91 -14.52
CA PRO A 239 20.46 -3.04 -13.87
C PRO A 239 19.73 -3.89 -14.92
N THR A 240 20.19 -5.11 -15.13
CA THR A 240 19.65 -6.03 -16.15
C THR A 240 18.92 -7.22 -15.53
N THR A 241 19.21 -7.54 -14.28
CA THR A 241 18.64 -8.69 -13.58
C THR A 241 17.24 -8.38 -13.11
N LYS A 242 16.31 -9.29 -13.40
CA LYS A 242 14.89 -9.16 -13.10
C LYS A 242 14.42 -10.27 -12.18
N ILE A 243 13.45 -9.96 -11.34
CA ILE A 243 12.69 -10.93 -10.56
C ILE A 243 11.22 -10.60 -10.68
N ARG A 244 10.38 -11.63 -10.64
CA ARG A 244 8.95 -11.46 -10.45
C ARG A 244 8.52 -12.23 -9.22
N THR A 245 7.73 -11.58 -8.39
CA THR A 245 7.07 -12.23 -7.27
C THR A 245 5.59 -11.89 -7.29
N LEU A 246 4.81 -12.69 -6.59
CA LEU A 246 3.36 -12.55 -6.52
C LEU A 246 2.94 -12.60 -5.05
N VAL A 247 2.06 -11.67 -4.67
CA VAL A 247 1.29 -11.75 -3.43
C VAL A 247 -0.17 -11.92 -3.78
N GLN A 248 -0.77 -13.04 -3.40
CA GLN A 248 -2.17 -13.33 -3.71
C GLN A 248 -2.94 -13.75 -2.47
N GLY A 249 -4.23 -13.47 -2.43
CA GLY A 249 -5.06 -13.84 -1.30
C GLY A 249 -6.55 -13.70 -1.57
N PRO A 250 -7.38 -14.01 -0.55
CA PRO A 250 -8.83 -13.90 -0.65
C PRO A 250 -9.26 -12.43 -0.75
N GLU A 251 -10.56 -12.14 -0.67
CA GLU A 251 -11.08 -10.78 -0.67
C GLU A 251 -10.31 -9.84 0.27
N ALA A 252 -9.95 -8.66 -0.25
CA ALA A 252 -8.99 -7.75 0.33
C ALA A 252 -9.43 -7.10 1.65
N GLY A 253 -10.67 -6.60 1.70
CA GLY A 253 -11.15 -5.72 2.77
C GLY A 253 -11.59 -6.45 4.04
N TYR A 254 -12.29 -7.57 3.91
CA TYR A 254 -12.98 -8.26 5.01
C TYR A 254 -12.43 -9.65 5.30
N VAL A 255 -11.64 -10.24 4.41
CA VAL A 255 -10.95 -11.51 4.67
C VAL A 255 -9.45 -11.30 4.89
N ALA A 256 -8.75 -10.73 3.90
CA ALA A 256 -7.31 -10.55 3.99
C ALA A 256 -6.88 -9.54 5.06
N THR A 257 -7.64 -8.46 5.26
CA THR A 257 -7.34 -7.44 6.29
C THR A 257 -7.36 -8.01 7.72
N PRO A 258 -8.41 -8.70 8.21
CA PRO A 258 -8.37 -9.28 9.54
C PRO A 258 -7.31 -10.38 9.67
N ILE A 259 -7.03 -11.15 8.61
CA ILE A 259 -5.90 -12.10 8.61
C ILE A 259 -4.60 -11.34 8.86
N ALA A 260 -4.30 -10.31 8.06
CA ALA A 260 -3.08 -9.51 8.21
C ALA A 260 -2.97 -8.90 9.62
N MET A 261 -4.06 -8.32 10.13
CA MET A 261 -4.10 -7.70 11.45
C MET A 261 -3.81 -8.70 12.57
N VAL A 262 -4.48 -9.85 12.56
CA VAL A 262 -4.28 -10.90 13.58
C VAL A 262 -2.87 -11.49 13.48
N GLN A 263 -2.38 -11.75 12.27
CA GLN A 263 -1.02 -12.29 12.11
C GLN A 263 0.04 -11.28 12.54
N SER A 264 -0.13 -9.98 12.25
CA SER A 264 0.75 -8.93 12.78
C SER A 264 0.75 -8.91 14.31
N ALA A 265 -0.42 -8.97 14.96
CA ALA A 265 -0.51 -9.01 16.42
C ALA A 265 0.18 -10.24 17.02
N LEU A 266 -0.03 -11.42 16.43
CA LEU A 266 0.61 -12.66 16.86
C LEU A 266 2.12 -12.63 16.62
N THR A 267 2.62 -11.99 15.56
CA THR A 267 4.05 -11.78 15.35
C THR A 267 4.65 -10.91 16.46
N ILE A 268 4.00 -9.80 16.82
CA ILE A 268 4.46 -8.93 17.91
C ILE A 268 4.56 -9.71 19.22
N LEU A 269 3.52 -10.50 19.53
CA LEU A 269 3.44 -11.25 20.78
C LEU A 269 4.49 -12.37 20.87
N ASN A 270 4.73 -13.09 19.78
CA ASN A 270 5.56 -14.30 19.79
C ASN A 270 7.02 -14.05 19.38
N GLU A 271 7.32 -12.93 18.71
CA GLU A 271 8.65 -12.62 18.19
C GLU A 271 9.20 -11.25 18.65
N PRO A 272 9.09 -10.88 19.95
CA PRO A 272 9.53 -9.56 20.41
C PRO A 272 11.02 -9.30 20.16
N ALA A 273 11.86 -10.34 20.14
CA ALA A 273 13.28 -10.23 19.85
C ALA A 273 13.61 -9.88 18.39
N ALA A 274 12.66 -10.07 17.47
CA ALA A 274 12.80 -9.77 16.05
C ALA A 274 12.24 -8.39 15.66
N LEU A 275 11.56 -7.70 16.59
CA LEU A 275 11.09 -6.33 16.41
C LEU A 275 12.26 -5.31 16.47
N PRO A 276 12.04 -4.03 16.08
CA PRO A 276 13.02 -2.98 16.29
C PRO A 276 13.51 -2.92 17.73
N LYS A 277 14.78 -2.58 17.95
CA LYS A 277 15.42 -2.61 19.29
C LYS A 277 14.77 -1.69 20.33
N LYS A 278 13.99 -0.71 19.89
CA LYS A 278 13.30 0.28 20.73
C LYS A 278 11.83 0.29 20.34
N GLY A 279 10.99 0.70 21.28
CA GLY A 279 9.62 1.11 20.96
C GLY A 279 9.62 2.27 19.95
N GLY A 280 8.45 2.60 19.43
CA GLY A 280 8.31 3.63 18.41
C GLY A 280 7.06 3.46 17.58
N VAL A 281 6.93 4.32 16.57
CA VAL A 281 5.84 4.25 15.59
C VAL A 281 6.39 3.76 14.25
N TYR A 282 5.97 2.58 13.83
CA TYR A 282 6.53 1.86 12.69
C TYR A 282 5.51 1.60 11.59
N SER A 283 5.99 1.57 10.35
CA SER A 283 5.32 0.89 9.25
C SER A 283 5.50 -0.63 9.37
N PRO A 284 4.67 -1.44 8.69
CA PRO A 284 4.80 -2.89 8.76
C PRO A 284 6.17 -3.41 8.33
N GLY A 285 6.70 -2.96 7.21
CA GLY A 285 8.01 -3.38 6.71
C GLY A 285 9.15 -2.96 7.63
N ALA A 286 9.03 -1.82 8.32
CA ALA A 286 10.01 -1.43 9.34
C ALA A 286 9.97 -2.40 10.55
N ALA A 287 8.78 -2.70 11.05
CA ALA A 287 8.61 -3.52 12.24
C ALA A 287 8.85 -5.02 12.01
N PHE A 288 8.44 -5.53 10.84
CA PHE A 288 8.35 -6.97 10.57
C PHE A 288 9.44 -7.50 9.64
N SER A 289 10.38 -6.66 9.18
CA SER A 289 11.44 -7.06 8.22
C SER A 289 12.33 -8.22 8.66
N LYS A 290 12.43 -8.48 9.97
CA LYS A 290 13.24 -9.58 10.54
C LYS A 290 12.40 -10.66 11.21
N THR A 291 11.09 -10.65 10.98
CA THR A 291 10.12 -11.55 11.62
C THR A 291 9.63 -12.62 10.66
N THR A 292 8.90 -13.60 11.18
CA THR A 292 8.26 -14.64 10.36
C THR A 292 6.88 -14.27 9.81
N LEU A 293 6.49 -12.98 9.84
CA LEU A 293 5.16 -12.55 9.40
C LEU A 293 4.78 -13.08 8.00
N VAL A 294 5.71 -13.05 7.03
CA VAL A 294 5.46 -13.60 5.68
C VAL A 294 5.09 -15.10 5.74
N ASN A 295 5.80 -15.89 6.55
CA ASN A 295 5.50 -17.32 6.73
C ASN A 295 4.13 -17.53 7.38
N ARG A 296 3.75 -16.67 8.33
CA ARG A 296 2.43 -16.72 8.96
C ARG A 296 1.33 -16.38 7.95
N LEU A 297 1.50 -15.32 7.18
CA LEU A 297 0.56 -14.92 6.13
C LEU A 297 0.37 -16.04 5.10
N ASN A 298 1.46 -16.67 4.65
CA ASN A 298 1.43 -17.82 3.73
C ASN A 298 0.54 -18.96 4.27
N LYS A 299 0.69 -19.30 5.55
CA LYS A 299 -0.11 -20.35 6.22
C LYS A 299 -1.58 -19.97 6.38
N HIS A 300 -1.92 -18.70 6.26
CA HIS A 300 -3.27 -18.17 6.49
C HIS A 300 -3.88 -17.55 5.23
N GLY A 301 -3.43 -17.94 4.03
CA GLY A 301 -4.10 -17.63 2.77
C GLY A 301 -3.67 -16.34 2.08
N ILE A 302 -2.68 -15.61 2.61
CA ILE A 302 -2.01 -14.51 1.90
C ILE A 302 -0.63 -15.03 1.46
N GLN A 303 -0.55 -15.48 0.21
CA GLN A 303 0.56 -16.26 -0.32
C GLN A 303 1.56 -15.37 -1.07
N PHE A 304 2.84 -15.53 -0.74
CA PHE A 304 4.00 -14.91 -1.36
C PHE A 304 4.77 -15.97 -2.14
N SER A 305 5.03 -15.74 -3.43
CA SER A 305 5.76 -16.67 -4.29
C SER A 305 6.66 -15.96 -5.30
N VAL A 306 7.70 -16.66 -5.76
CA VAL A 306 8.52 -16.27 -6.92
C VAL A 306 7.90 -16.89 -8.16
N ILE A 307 7.82 -16.13 -9.26
CA ILE A 307 7.20 -16.56 -10.54
C ILE A 307 8.11 -16.29 -11.75
#